data_AF-A0A7Z9G554-F1
#
_entry.id   AF-A0A7Z9G554-F1
#
_cell.length_a   1.000
_cell.length_b   1.000
_cell.length_c   1.000
_cell.angle_alpha   90.00
_cell.angle_beta   90.00
_cell.angle_gamma   90.00
#
_symmetry.space_group_name_H-M   'P 1'
#
loop_
_entity.id
_entity.type
_entity.pdbx_description
1 polymer ?
#
loop_
_entity_poly.entity_id
_entity_poly.type
_entity_poly.pdbx_seq_one_letter_code
_entity_poly.pdbx_strand_id
1 'polypeptide(L)'
;MRFRSPPLLSLLLFFTSSACGTSHLAIGQSYLQRGNLPVAVEYFDAGLVEDAKNEELRDAMIMAEQSYQWQLRDDIDRLKDAGAYLLALARLTGLIERGHRLKTLRLPGEEPESLSQELRKITKKATKQLSIDLDKRAGRSQ
;
A
#
# COMPACT_ATOMS: atom_id res chain seq x y z
N MET A 1 -27.34 68.68 7.22
CA MET A 1 -27.73 67.26 7.37
C MET A 1 -28.24 66.75 6.04
N ARG A 2 -27.54 65.81 5.39
CA ARG A 2 -28.00 65.14 4.16
C ARG A 2 -27.79 63.64 4.34
N PHE A 3 -28.91 62.92 4.49
CA PHE A 3 -28.97 61.47 4.45
C PHE A 3 -28.73 61.01 3.00
N ARG A 4 -27.81 60.07 2.83
CA ARG A 4 -27.68 59.26 1.61
C ARG A 4 -27.48 57.81 2.04
N SER A 5 -28.55 57.02 1.89
CA SER A 5 -28.53 55.56 1.96
C SER A 5 -28.36 54.99 0.54
N PRO A 6 -27.86 53.76 0.40
CA PRO A 6 -26.95 53.34 -0.67
C PRO A 6 -27.69 52.73 -1.88
N PRO A 7 -27.03 52.63 -3.04
CA PRO A 7 -27.46 51.70 -4.06
C PRO A 7 -26.48 50.52 -4.20
N LEU A 8 -27.09 49.32 -4.19
CA LEU A 8 -26.77 48.19 -5.06
C LEU A 8 -25.45 47.43 -4.71
N LEU A 9 -25.50 46.32 -3.98
CA LEU A 9 -26.01 45.02 -4.46
C LEU A 9 -25.31 44.60 -5.76
N SER A 10 -23.99 44.37 -5.71
CA SER A 10 -23.20 43.69 -6.75
C SER A 10 -21.79 43.34 -6.25
N LEU A 11 -21.67 42.36 -5.34
CA LEU A 11 -20.50 41.47 -5.31
C LEU A 11 -20.80 40.22 -4.47
N LEU A 12 -21.89 39.55 -4.81
CA LEU A 12 -22.08 38.14 -4.48
C LEU A 12 -21.59 37.35 -5.70
N LEU A 13 -20.83 36.29 -5.44
CA LEU A 13 -20.59 35.14 -6.33
C LEU A 13 -19.43 35.24 -7.34
N PHE A 14 -18.20 35.13 -6.84
CA PHE A 14 -17.10 34.46 -7.57
C PHE A 14 -16.34 33.45 -6.69
N PHE A 15 -17.05 32.81 -5.75
CA PHE A 15 -16.58 31.59 -5.09
C PHE A 15 -17.64 30.50 -5.22
N THR A 16 -17.97 30.16 -6.46
CA THR A 16 -18.66 28.90 -6.73
C THR A 16 -17.93 28.18 -7.84
N SER A 17 -17.51 26.96 -7.50
CA SER A 17 -17.27 25.82 -8.38
C SER A 17 -16.05 25.87 -9.32
N SER A 18 -14.85 25.80 -8.74
CA SER A 18 -13.83 24.89 -9.27
C SER A 18 -13.78 23.72 -8.31
N ALA A 19 -14.39 22.61 -8.73
CA ALA A 19 -14.62 21.40 -7.99
C ALA A 19 -13.47 21.02 -7.03
N CYS A 20 -13.83 20.92 -5.75
CA CYS A 20 -13.14 20.13 -4.72
C CYS A 20 -13.27 18.64 -5.04
N GLY A 21 -12.82 18.23 -6.23
CA GLY A 21 -12.50 16.84 -6.56
C GLY A 21 -11.03 16.68 -6.27
N THR A 22 -10.69 16.28 -5.05
CA THR A 22 -9.30 15.93 -4.72
C THR A 22 -8.83 14.89 -5.73
N SER A 23 -7.79 15.20 -6.51
CA SER A 23 -7.25 14.27 -7.49
C SER A 23 -6.78 13.00 -6.81
N HIS A 24 -6.96 11.86 -7.47
CA HIS A 24 -6.45 10.56 -7.03
C HIS A 24 -4.96 10.64 -6.60
N LEU A 25 -4.18 11.45 -7.32
CA LEU A 25 -2.79 11.76 -7.00
C LEU A 25 -2.64 12.39 -5.60
N ALA A 26 -3.38 13.47 -5.30
CA ALA A 26 -3.25 14.16 -4.01
C ALA A 26 -3.68 13.28 -2.83
N ILE A 27 -4.73 12.47 -3.02
CA ILE A 27 -5.20 11.53 -1.99
C ILE A 27 -4.16 10.43 -1.76
N GLY A 28 -3.66 9.82 -2.84
CA GLY A 28 -2.62 8.80 -2.77
C GLY A 28 -1.35 9.31 -2.09
N GLN A 29 -0.90 10.52 -2.42
CA GLN A 29 0.25 11.16 -1.78
C GLN A 29 0.04 11.38 -0.27
N SER A 30 -1.17 11.79 0.14
CA SER A 30 -1.50 11.92 1.56
C SER A 30 -1.41 10.57 2.30
N TYR A 31 -1.86 9.47 1.69
CA TYR A 31 -1.72 8.14 2.30
C TYR A 31 -0.27 7.65 2.32
N LEU A 32 0.50 7.93 1.26
CA LEU A 32 1.92 7.63 1.18
C LEU A 32 2.70 8.31 2.31
N GLN A 33 2.46 9.60 2.55
CA GLN A 33 3.09 10.36 3.63
C GLN A 33 2.74 9.84 5.03
N ARG A 34 1.57 9.22 5.19
CA ARG A 34 1.15 8.58 6.46
C ARG A 34 1.68 7.15 6.61
N GLY A 35 2.46 6.65 5.65
CA GLY A 35 2.95 5.26 5.62
C GLY A 35 1.86 4.23 5.33
N ASN A 36 0.67 4.64 4.88
CA ASN A 36 -0.38 3.72 4.49
C ASN A 36 -0.23 3.35 3.01
N LEU A 37 0.83 2.60 2.73
CA LEU A 37 1.26 2.23 1.38
C LEU A 37 0.20 1.43 0.58
N PRO A 38 -0.52 0.45 1.16
CA PRO A 38 -1.55 -0.28 0.43
C PRO A 38 -2.62 0.65 -0.15
N VAL A 39 -3.10 1.59 0.67
CA VAL A 39 -4.15 2.53 0.26
C VAL A 39 -3.60 3.57 -0.71
N ALA A 40 -2.36 4.03 -0.52
CA ALA A 40 -1.72 4.95 -1.47
C ALA A 40 -1.66 4.34 -2.88
N VAL A 41 -1.24 3.07 -2.99
CA VAL A 41 -1.20 2.31 -4.24
C VAL A 41 -2.58 2.21 -4.88
N GLU A 42 -3.64 1.92 -4.11
CA GLU A 42 -5.02 1.85 -4.62
C GLU A 42 -5.48 3.17 -5.25
N TYR A 43 -5.18 4.31 -4.61
CA TYR A 43 -5.55 5.62 -5.16
C TYR A 43 -4.77 5.96 -6.42
N PHE A 44 -3.46 5.67 -6.47
CA PHE A 44 -2.68 5.90 -7.68
C PHE A 44 -3.14 5.00 -8.83
N ASP A 45 -3.48 3.74 -8.55
CA ASP A 45 -4.04 2.81 -9.54
C ASP A 45 -5.37 3.33 -10.09
N ALA A 46 -6.29 3.76 -9.23
CA ALA A 46 -7.56 4.36 -9.64
C ALA A 46 -7.34 5.61 -10.50
N GLY A 47 -6.38 6.47 -10.15
CA GLY A 47 -6.01 7.62 -10.96
C GLY A 47 -5.49 7.24 -12.35
N LEU A 48 -4.69 6.17 -12.46
CA LEU A 48 -4.17 5.67 -13.74
C LEU A 48 -5.23 4.96 -14.59
N VAL A 49 -6.28 4.42 -13.97
CA VAL A 49 -7.46 3.93 -14.70
C VAL A 49 -8.20 5.10 -15.37
N GLU A 50 -8.30 6.25 -14.70
CA GLU A 50 -8.94 7.45 -15.23
C GLU A 50 -8.08 8.17 -16.27
N ASP A 51 -6.78 8.32 -16.01
CA ASP A 51 -5.81 8.95 -16.91
C ASP A 51 -4.52 8.12 -16.98
N ALA A 52 -4.53 7.14 -17.87
CA ALA A 52 -3.40 6.24 -18.06
C ALA A 52 -2.13 6.95 -18.52
N LYS A 53 -2.19 8.16 -19.11
CA LYS A 53 -1.01 8.87 -19.63
C LYS A 53 -0.41 9.86 -18.62
N ASN A 54 -0.99 9.97 -17.43
CA ASN A 54 -0.49 10.85 -16.39
C ASN A 54 0.85 10.36 -15.85
N GLU A 55 1.94 11.03 -16.23
CA GLU A 55 3.30 10.67 -15.82
C GLU A 55 3.51 10.83 -14.32
N GLU A 56 2.93 11.86 -13.71
CA GLU A 56 3.07 12.11 -12.27
C GLU A 56 2.40 11.00 -11.42
N LEU A 57 1.23 10.52 -11.85
CA LEU A 57 0.58 9.36 -11.24
C LEU A 57 1.40 8.08 -11.42
N ARG A 58 2.04 7.89 -12.59
CA ARG A 58 2.90 6.72 -12.84
C ARG A 58 4.12 6.74 -11.92
N ASP A 59 4.79 7.87 -11.80
CA ASP A 59 5.96 8.01 -10.93
C ASP A 59 5.58 7.80 -9.45
N ALA A 60 4.48 8.41 -9.01
CA ALA A 60 3.96 8.22 -7.66
C ALA A 60 3.60 6.75 -7.37
N MET A 61 2.99 6.07 -8.34
CA MET A 61 2.67 4.64 -8.26
C MET A 61 3.92 3.78 -8.13
N ILE A 62 4.95 4.03 -8.93
CA ILE A 62 6.23 3.30 -8.86
C ILE A 62 6.86 3.45 -7.48
N MET A 63 6.95 4.68 -6.98
CA MET A 63 7.52 4.97 -5.66
C MET A 63 6.73 4.30 -4.53
N ALA A 64 5.39 4.32 -4.61
CA ALA A 64 4.54 3.68 -3.62
C ALA A 64 4.69 2.16 -3.61
N GLU A 65 4.70 1.53 -4.78
CA GLU A 65 4.89 0.07 -4.89
C GLU A 65 6.27 -0.37 -4.40
N GLN A 66 7.34 0.34 -4.77
CA GLN A 66 8.69 0.05 -4.27
C GLN A 66 8.79 0.19 -2.75
N SER A 67 8.24 1.28 -2.22
CA SER A 67 8.19 1.50 -0.77
C SER A 67 7.42 0.37 -0.08
N TYR A 68 6.33 -0.10 -0.70
CA TYR A 68 5.51 -1.15 -0.13
C TYR A 68 6.24 -2.50 -0.12
N GLN A 69 6.94 -2.82 -1.21
CA GLN A 69 7.79 -4.02 -1.25
C GLN A 69 8.86 -3.99 -0.17
N TRP A 70 9.54 -2.86 0.02
CA TRP A 70 10.55 -2.73 1.07
C TRP A 70 9.97 -2.88 2.47
N GLN A 71 8.82 -2.27 2.75
CA GLN A 71 8.15 -2.43 4.03
C GLN A 71 7.76 -3.89 4.29
N LEU A 72 7.21 -4.57 3.28
CA LEU A 72 6.84 -6.00 3.40
C LEU A 72 8.08 -6.87 3.65
N ARG A 73 9.20 -6.59 2.95
CA ARG A 73 10.45 -7.32 3.11
C ARG A 73 11.02 -7.16 4.53
N ASP A 74 11.07 -5.93 5.04
CA ASP A 74 11.50 -5.64 6.41
C ASP A 74 10.61 -6.35 7.44
N ASP A 75 9.28 -6.29 7.26
CA ASP A 75 8.32 -7.00 8.11
C ASP A 75 8.55 -8.51 8.10
N ILE A 76 8.78 -9.11 6.92
CA ILE A 76 9.04 -10.54 6.76
C ILE A 76 10.31 -10.93 7.52
N ASP A 77 11.40 -10.19 7.33
CA ASP A 77 12.68 -10.50 7.96
C ASP A 77 12.60 -10.35 9.48
N ARG A 78 12.01 -9.28 9.99
CA ARG A 78 11.74 -9.10 11.43
C ARG A 78 10.91 -10.25 12.01
N LEU A 79 9.86 -10.69 11.31
CA LEU A 79 9.02 -11.81 11.76
C LEU A 79 9.76 -13.16 11.71
N LYS A 80 10.63 -13.37 10.74
CA LYS A 80 11.49 -14.57 10.66
C LYS A 80 12.48 -14.62 11.81
N ASP A 81 13.07 -13.48 12.17
CA ASP A 81 14.03 -13.36 13.27
C ASP A 81 13.36 -13.57 14.63
N ALA A 82 12.13 -13.09 14.79
CA ALA A 82 11.31 -13.34 15.97
C ALA A 82 10.75 -14.78 16.04
N GLY A 83 11.01 -15.62 15.04
CA GLY A 83 10.44 -16.98 14.94
C GLY A 83 8.92 -16.98 14.74
N ALA A 84 8.32 -15.88 14.29
CA ALA A 84 6.88 -15.74 14.04
C ALA A 84 6.53 -16.15 12.60
N TYR A 85 6.86 -17.38 12.21
CA TYR A 85 6.82 -17.81 10.81
C TYR A 85 5.41 -17.81 10.20
N LEU A 86 4.36 -18.05 10.99
CA LEU A 86 2.97 -17.96 10.51
C LEU A 86 2.59 -16.55 10.09
N LEU A 87 3.03 -15.52 10.83
CA LEU A 87 2.78 -14.12 10.47
C LEU A 87 3.64 -13.70 9.28
N ALA A 88 4.89 -14.19 9.22
CA ALA A 88 5.77 -13.93 8.08
C ALA A 88 5.19 -14.47 6.76
N LEU A 89 4.51 -15.62 6.78
CA LEU A 89 3.83 -16.18 5.61
C LEU A 89 2.80 -15.20 5.02
N ALA A 90 1.95 -14.61 5.86
CA ALA A 90 0.93 -13.67 5.39
C ALA A 90 1.54 -12.45 4.71
N ARG A 91 2.65 -11.92 5.25
CA ARG A 91 3.39 -10.80 4.64
C ARG A 91 4.06 -11.20 3.32
N LEU A 92 4.64 -12.40 3.25
CA LEU A 92 5.26 -12.91 2.04
C LEU A 92 4.25 -13.16 0.91
N THR A 93 3.03 -13.60 1.23
CA THR A 93 1.96 -13.69 0.22
C THR A 93 1.66 -12.33 -0.40
N GLY A 94 1.55 -11.28 0.42
CA GLY A 94 1.39 -9.91 -0.10
C GLY A 94 2.55 -9.49 -1.00
N LEU A 95 3.79 -9.80 -0.61
CA LEU A 95 4.98 -9.49 -1.41
C LEU A 95 4.99 -10.25 -2.76
N ILE A 96 4.53 -11.50 -2.79
CA ILE A 96 4.39 -12.31 -4.02
C ILE A 96 3.36 -11.66 -4.97
N GLU A 97 2.21 -11.26 -4.45
CA GLU A 97 1.18 -10.58 -5.24
C GLU A 97 1.71 -9.28 -5.85
N ARG A 98 2.51 -8.53 -5.08
CA ARG A 98 3.20 -7.32 -5.58
C ARG A 98 4.24 -7.65 -6.64
N GLY A 99 5.06 -8.68 -6.44
CA GLY A 99 6.02 -9.15 -7.45
C GLY A 99 5.34 -9.48 -8.78
N HIS A 100 4.22 -10.21 -8.74
CA HIS A 100 3.45 -10.53 -9.94
C HIS A 100 2.91 -9.27 -10.63
N ARG A 101 2.36 -8.34 -9.85
CA ARG A 101 1.85 -7.07 -10.37
C ARG A 101 2.94 -6.25 -11.06
N LEU A 102 4.09 -6.06 -10.41
CA LEU A 102 5.19 -5.28 -10.99
C LEU A 102 5.78 -5.95 -12.23
N LYS A 103 5.87 -7.28 -12.25
CA LYS A 103 6.24 -8.05 -13.45
C LYS A 103 5.29 -7.78 -14.62
N THR A 104 3.98 -7.77 -14.38
CA THR A 104 2.97 -7.42 -15.40
C THR A 104 3.12 -5.98 -15.87
N LEU A 105 3.41 -5.05 -14.96
CA LEU A 105 3.62 -3.63 -15.28
C LEU A 105 5.01 -3.33 -15.85
N ARG A 106 5.90 -4.33 -15.95
CA ARG A 106 7.31 -4.19 -16.33
C ARG A 106 8.07 -3.18 -15.46
N LEU A 107 7.71 -3.13 -14.18
CA LEU A 107 8.35 -2.32 -13.17
C LEU A 107 9.37 -3.14 -12.40
N PRO A 108 10.44 -2.51 -11.88
CA PRO A 108 11.42 -3.19 -11.05
C PRO A 108 10.74 -3.69 -9.76
N GLY A 109 10.97 -4.96 -9.42
CA GLY A 109 10.43 -5.58 -8.23
C GLY A 109 11.05 -6.94 -7.96
N GLU A 110 10.67 -7.54 -6.84
CA GLU A 110 11.12 -8.88 -6.50
C GLU A 110 10.49 -9.96 -7.39
N GLU A 111 11.30 -10.93 -7.83
CA GLU A 111 10.88 -11.99 -8.74
C GLU A 111 9.92 -12.98 -8.06
N PRO A 112 8.69 -13.18 -8.58
CA PRO A 112 7.69 -14.04 -7.95
C PRO A 112 8.14 -15.49 -7.74
N GLU A 113 8.96 -16.02 -8.64
CA GLU A 113 9.48 -17.37 -8.56
C GLU A 113 10.46 -17.52 -7.38
N SER A 114 11.30 -16.51 -7.14
CA SER A 114 12.20 -16.46 -5.98
C SER A 114 11.41 -16.40 -4.67
N LEU A 115 10.42 -15.50 -4.62
CA LEU A 115 9.52 -15.34 -3.48
C LEU A 115 8.73 -16.62 -3.18
N SER A 116 8.29 -17.34 -4.22
CA SER A 116 7.59 -18.63 -4.08
C SER A 116 8.49 -19.72 -3.50
N GLN A 117 9.78 -19.71 -3.80
CA GLN A 117 10.74 -20.62 -3.18
C GLN A 117 10.96 -20.27 -1.71
N GLU A 118 11.05 -18.98 -1.38
CA GLU A 118 11.10 -18.53 0.02
C GLU A 118 9.84 -18.95 0.78
N LEU A 119 8.66 -18.81 0.18
CA LEU A 119 7.38 -19.21 0.77
C LEU A 119 7.42 -20.69 1.18
N ARG A 120 7.87 -21.58 0.28
CA ARG A 120 8.03 -23.01 0.58
C ARG A 120 8.96 -23.25 1.77
N LYS A 121 10.05 -22.47 1.91
CA LYS A 121 10.98 -22.59 3.04
C LYS A 121 10.33 -22.14 4.34
N ILE A 122 9.64 -21.00 4.34
CA ILE A 122 8.95 -20.47 5.52
C ILE A 122 7.80 -21.39 5.93
N THR A 123 7.02 -21.94 4.99
CA THR A 123 5.92 -22.87 5.28
C THR A 123 6.42 -24.07 6.06
N LYS A 124 7.56 -24.68 5.67
CA LYS A 124 8.16 -25.78 6.42
C LYS A 124 8.50 -25.39 7.86
N LYS A 125 9.04 -24.19 8.08
CA LYS A 125 9.36 -23.68 9.42
C LYS A 125 8.09 -23.43 10.24
N ALA A 126 7.07 -22.82 9.64
CA ALA A 126 5.78 -22.55 10.27
C ALA A 126 5.05 -23.84 10.68
N THR A 127 5.02 -24.86 9.81
CA THR A 127 4.44 -26.17 10.13
C THR A 127 5.19 -26.84 11.29
N LYS A 128 6.54 -26.79 11.28
CA LYS A 128 7.34 -27.33 12.39
C LYS A 128 7.04 -26.61 13.71
N GLN A 129 6.98 -25.28 13.69
CA GLN A 129 6.63 -24.48 14.86
C GLN A 129 5.24 -24.84 15.40
N LEU A 130 4.24 -24.91 14.51
CA LEU A 130 2.88 -25.27 14.89
C LEU A 130 2.81 -26.67 15.51
N SER A 131 3.55 -27.64 14.95
CA SER A 131 3.64 -28.99 15.54
C SER A 131 4.18 -28.95 16.96
N ILE A 132 5.29 -28.25 17.18
CA ILE A 132 5.91 -28.10 18.51
C ILE A 132 4.94 -27.43 19.49
N ASP A 133 4.26 -26.37 19.07
CA ASP A 133 3.30 -25.65 19.90
C ASP A 133 2.09 -26.54 20.27
N LEU A 134 1.60 -27.35 19.33
CA LEU A 134 0.52 -28.30 19.56
C LEU A 134 0.95 -29.44 20.50
N ASP A 135 2.15 -29.98 20.32
CA ASP A 135 2.70 -31.02 21.19
C ASP A 135 2.89 -30.51 22.63
N LYS A 136 3.40 -29.28 22.77
CA LYS A 136 3.53 -28.61 24.07
C LYS A 136 2.17 -28.41 24.74
N ARG A 137 1.17 -27.93 24.00
CA ARG A 137 -0.20 -27.74 24.52
C ARG A 137 -0.90 -29.06 24.88
N ALA A 138 -0.58 -30.13 24.16
CA ALA A 138 -1.11 -31.47 24.43
C ALA A 138 -0.36 -32.19 25.56
N GLY A 139 0.66 -31.58 26.17
CA GLY A 139 1.48 -32.21 27.22
C GLY A 139 2.35 -33.36 26.70
N ARG A 140 2.62 -33.41 25.39
CA ARG A 140 3.40 -34.46 24.72
C ARG A 140 4.88 -34.14 24.57
N SER A 141 5.30 -32.92 24.91
CA SER A 141 6.71 -32.53 24.98
C SER A 141 7.31 -33.00 26.31
N GLN A 142 7.87 -34.21 26.33
CA GLN A 142 8.80 -34.66 27.37
C GLN A 142 10.24 -34.37 26.95
#